data_AF-A0A8S3FXD8-F1
#
_entry.id   AF-A0A8S3FXD8-F1
#
_cell.length_a   1.000
_cell.length_b   1.000
_cell.length_c   1.000
_cell.angle_alpha   90.00
_cell.angle_beta   90.00
_cell.angle_gamma   90.00
#
_symmetry.space_group_name_H-M   'P 1'
#
loop_
_entity.id
_entity.type
_entity.pdbx_description
1 polymer ?
#
loop_
_entity_poly.entity_id
_entity_poly.type
_entity_poly.pdbx_seq_one_letter_code
_entity_poly.pdbx_strand_id
1 'polypeptide(L)'
;MAKSSSAGNKPKNQENGFLPIIEELLDKKQPYEDFNRFNGFKLDIHDDDKVKKIQGSLIGLAIGDALGASVEFRPHSYLQENKVTDMQEGGTWGLKAGQWTDDTSMALCLAASLIVKGCSDSYDQFERYKRWFKDGYMSSTGTCFDIG
;
A
#
# COMPACT_ATOMS: atom_id res chain seq x y z
N MET A 1 27.85 -38.63 -21.63
CA MET A 1 27.91 -37.76 -20.43
C MET A 1 27.01 -36.57 -20.65
N ALA A 2 25.84 -36.57 -20.01
CA ALA A 2 24.80 -35.56 -20.19
C ALA A 2 25.14 -34.28 -19.42
N LYS A 3 24.95 -33.12 -20.06
CA LYS A 3 25.05 -31.80 -19.44
C LYS A 3 23.78 -31.58 -18.61
N SER A 4 23.91 -31.44 -17.30
CA SER A 4 22.81 -31.06 -16.40
C SER A 4 22.55 -29.56 -16.53
N SER A 5 21.45 -29.17 -17.17
CA SER A 5 20.91 -27.81 -17.05
C SER A 5 20.22 -27.67 -15.69
N SER A 6 20.72 -26.81 -14.82
CA SER A 6 19.93 -26.34 -13.68
C SER A 6 18.90 -25.34 -14.20
N ALA A 7 17.63 -25.74 -14.16
CA ALA A 7 16.52 -24.84 -14.38
C ALA A 7 16.51 -23.81 -13.24
N GLY A 8 16.83 -22.56 -13.57
CA GLY A 8 16.66 -21.43 -12.66
C GLY A 8 15.19 -21.32 -12.26
N ASN A 9 14.93 -21.38 -10.97
CA ASN A 9 13.62 -21.20 -10.39
C ASN A 9 13.20 -19.74 -10.62
N LYS A 10 12.32 -19.48 -11.60
CA LYS A 10 11.74 -18.15 -11.79
C LYS A 10 10.90 -17.82 -10.54
N PRO A 11 11.08 -16.64 -9.91
CA PRO A 11 10.19 -16.24 -8.82
C PRO A 11 8.76 -16.17 -9.36
N LYS A 12 7.85 -16.83 -8.64
CA LYS A 12 6.41 -16.84 -8.93
C LYS A 12 5.93 -15.39 -9.00
N ASN A 13 5.15 -15.07 -10.03
CA ASN A 13 4.45 -13.81 -10.15
C ASN A 13 3.70 -13.53 -8.83
N GLN A 14 4.19 -12.58 -8.04
CA GLN A 14 3.45 -12.02 -6.92
C GLN A 14 2.32 -11.20 -7.53
N GLU A 15 1.10 -11.70 -7.43
CA GLU A 15 -0.08 -10.93 -7.81
C GLU A 15 -0.17 -9.70 -6.89
N ASN A 16 -0.11 -8.53 -7.54
CA ASN A 16 -0.47 -7.18 -7.11
C ASN A 16 -0.92 -7.01 -5.65
N GLY A 17 -0.18 -6.20 -4.88
CA GLY A 17 -0.28 -5.95 -3.44
C GLY A 17 -1.64 -5.51 -2.85
N PHE A 18 -2.72 -5.52 -3.62
CA PHE A 18 -4.10 -5.37 -3.13
C PHE A 18 -4.75 -6.70 -2.73
N LEU A 19 -4.44 -7.81 -3.41
CA LEU A 19 -5.08 -9.11 -3.18
C LEU A 19 -4.82 -9.70 -1.79
N PRO A 20 -3.59 -9.61 -1.23
CA PRO A 20 -3.32 -10.13 0.12
C PRO A 20 -4.14 -9.45 1.22
N ILE A 21 -4.52 -8.18 1.02
CA ILE A 21 -5.35 -7.42 1.96
C ILE A 21 -6.77 -7.98 1.97
N ILE A 22 -7.35 -8.19 0.79
CA ILE A 22 -8.68 -8.79 0.66
C ILE A 22 -8.68 -10.19 1.25
N GLU A 23 -7.66 -11.00 1.00
CA GLU A 23 -7.57 -12.35 1.57
C GLU A 23 -7.42 -12.36 3.10
N GLU A 24 -6.57 -11.52 3.70
CA GLU A 24 -6.46 -11.40 5.18
C GLU A 24 -7.78 -10.91 5.81
N LEU A 25 -8.51 -10.02 5.13
CA LEU A 25 -9.81 -9.50 5.57
C LEU A 25 -10.95 -10.53 5.39
N LEU A 26 -10.89 -11.37 4.35
CA LEU A 26 -11.91 -12.39 4.06
C LEU A 26 -11.72 -13.69 4.84
N ASP A 27 -10.48 -14.05 5.21
CA ASP A 27 -10.20 -15.30 5.94
C ASP A 27 -10.68 -15.24 7.40
N LYS A 28 -10.80 -14.02 7.95
CA LYS A 28 -11.50 -13.80 9.22
C LYS A 28 -13.00 -13.82 8.98
N LYS A 29 -13.60 -15.02 9.03
CA LYS A 29 -15.06 -15.27 9.13
C LYS A 29 -15.68 -14.70 10.42
N GLN A 30 -15.46 -13.42 10.74
CA GLN A 30 -16.37 -12.71 11.62
C GLN A 30 -17.38 -11.98 10.74
N PRO A 31 -18.70 -12.22 10.91
CA PRO A 31 -19.68 -11.42 10.22
C PRO A 31 -19.46 -9.96 10.67
N TYR A 32 -19.20 -9.09 9.69
CA TYR A 32 -19.11 -7.64 9.87
C TYR A 32 -20.49 -7.07 10.20
N GLU A 33 -21.04 -7.51 11.33
CA GLU A 33 -22.25 -6.97 11.92
C GLU A 33 -21.83 -5.71 12.68
N ASP A 34 -22.20 -4.57 12.10
CA ASP A 34 -22.23 -3.24 12.72
C ASP A 34 -20.95 -2.37 12.64
N PHE A 35 -20.63 -1.94 11.41
CA PHE A 35 -19.71 -0.81 11.14
C PHE A 35 -20.18 0.53 11.76
N ASN A 36 -21.39 0.58 12.30
CA ASN A 36 -22.00 1.77 12.91
C ASN A 36 -21.58 2.02 14.37
N ARG A 37 -20.64 1.25 14.94
CA ARG A 37 -20.31 1.35 16.36
C ARG A 37 -18.82 1.27 16.69
N PHE A 38 -18.06 2.24 16.18
CA PHE A 38 -16.78 2.60 16.78
C PHE A 38 -17.01 3.54 17.98
N ASN A 39 -16.70 3.10 19.21
CA ASN A 39 -16.61 3.95 20.41
C ASN A 39 -17.80 4.91 20.67
N GLY A 40 -19.03 4.50 20.37
CA GLY A 40 -20.21 5.37 20.58
C GLY A 40 -20.36 6.51 19.57
N PHE A 41 -19.50 6.61 18.57
CA PHE A 41 -19.71 7.44 17.40
C PHE A 41 -20.54 6.68 16.37
N LYS A 42 -21.78 7.12 16.19
CA LYS A 42 -22.62 6.68 15.07
C LYS A 42 -22.12 7.43 13.83
N LEU A 43 -21.15 6.86 13.13
CA LEU A 43 -20.83 7.32 11.79
C LEU A 43 -21.99 6.87 10.92
N ASP A 44 -22.87 7.79 10.52
CA ASP A 44 -23.96 7.45 9.61
C ASP A 44 -23.35 7.30 8.21
N ILE A 45 -22.84 6.09 7.91
CA ILE A 45 -22.10 5.76 6.67
C ILE A 45 -23.06 5.55 5.48
N HIS A 46 -24.36 5.85 5.64
CA HIS A 46 -25.33 5.84 4.55
C HIS A 46 -25.24 7.07 3.62
N ASP A 47 -24.31 7.97 3.87
CA ASP A 47 -23.99 9.09 3.00
C ASP A 47 -22.92 8.68 1.98
N ASP A 48 -23.37 8.27 0.79
CA ASP A 48 -22.52 7.86 -0.33
C ASP A 48 -21.40 8.87 -0.64
N ASP A 49 -21.62 10.15 -0.40
CA ASP A 49 -20.62 11.18 -0.67
C ASP A 49 -19.50 11.20 0.38
N LYS A 50 -19.80 10.84 1.64
CA LYS A 50 -18.75 10.65 2.66
C LYS A 50 -17.91 9.42 2.37
N VAL A 51 -18.55 8.31 1.97
CA VAL A 51 -17.83 7.09 1.58
C VAL A 51 -16.89 7.36 0.41
N LYS A 52 -17.38 8.03 -0.64
CA LYS A 52 -16.55 8.43 -1.79
C LYS A 52 -15.37 9.31 -1.38
N LYS A 53 -15.58 10.26 -0.45
CA LYS A 53 -14.49 11.12 0.04
C LYS A 53 -13.43 10.32 0.80
N ILE A 54 -13.83 9.41 1.67
CA ILE A 54 -12.91 8.55 2.44
C ILE A 54 -12.10 7.65 1.49
N GLN A 55 -12.77 6.99 0.54
CA GLN A 55 -12.12 6.18 -0.48
C GLN A 55 -11.18 7.03 -1.34
N GLY A 56 -11.65 8.19 -1.78
CA GLY A 56 -10.87 9.15 -2.56
C GLY A 56 -9.63 9.65 -1.81
N SER A 57 -9.69 9.81 -0.49
CA SER A 57 -8.51 10.18 0.31
C SER A 57 -7.46 9.08 0.34
N LEU A 58 -7.84 7.82 0.51
CA LEU A 58 -6.89 6.69 0.53
C LEU A 58 -6.32 6.39 -0.85
N ILE A 59 -7.16 6.41 -1.88
CA ILE A 59 -6.74 6.24 -3.28
C ILE A 59 -5.87 7.42 -3.72
N GLY A 60 -6.27 8.64 -3.35
CA GLY A 60 -5.54 9.87 -3.66
C GLY A 60 -4.15 9.91 -3.01
N LEU A 61 -4.00 9.37 -1.79
CA LEU A 61 -2.69 9.16 -1.16
C LEU A 61 -1.81 8.27 -2.03
N ALA A 62 -2.29 7.09 -2.42
CA ALA A 62 -1.51 6.17 -3.25
C ALA A 62 -1.18 6.72 -4.64
N ILE A 63 -2.10 7.50 -5.23
CA ILE A 63 -1.86 8.18 -6.51
C ILE A 63 -0.79 9.28 -6.35
N GLY A 64 -0.90 10.10 -5.31
CA GLY A 64 0.04 11.20 -5.06
C GLY A 64 1.46 10.68 -4.79
N ASP A 65 1.57 9.64 -3.98
CA ASP A 65 2.79 8.89 -3.71
C ASP A 65 3.42 8.38 -5.01
N ALA A 66 2.70 7.57 -5.80
CA ALA A 66 3.23 7.00 -7.04
C ALA A 66 3.64 8.05 -8.08
N LEU A 67 2.92 9.17 -8.17
CA LEU A 67 3.30 10.30 -9.03
C LEU A 67 4.59 10.97 -8.54
N GLY A 68 4.69 11.25 -7.24
CA GLY A 68 5.83 11.91 -6.62
C GLY A 68 7.11 11.08 -6.66
N ALA A 69 7.00 9.77 -6.48
CA ALA A 69 8.12 8.82 -6.47
C ALA A 69 8.98 8.89 -7.74
N SER A 70 8.36 9.11 -8.90
CA SER A 70 9.05 9.21 -10.19
C SER A 70 10.04 10.39 -10.28
N VAL A 71 9.82 11.43 -9.47
CA VAL A 71 10.61 12.67 -9.46
C VAL A 71 11.22 13.00 -8.11
N GLU A 72 11.22 12.03 -7.21
CA GLU A 72 11.84 12.17 -5.89
C GLU A 72 13.32 12.58 -6.01
N PHE A 73 13.77 13.43 -5.09
CA PHE A 73 15.10 14.07 -5.06
C PHE A 73 15.51 14.86 -6.31
N ARG A 74 14.61 15.08 -7.28
CA ARG A 74 14.88 15.93 -8.44
C ARG A 74 14.79 17.41 -8.06
N PRO A 75 15.69 18.26 -8.59
CA PRO A 75 15.60 19.69 -8.36
C PRO A 75 14.36 20.26 -9.05
N HIS A 76 13.83 21.38 -8.54
CA HIS A 76 12.68 22.03 -9.14
C HIS A 76 12.89 22.39 -10.63
N SER A 77 14.11 22.75 -11.04
CA SER A 77 14.43 23.01 -12.46
C SER A 77 14.17 21.81 -13.37
N TYR A 78 14.41 20.58 -12.88
CA TYR A 78 14.09 19.37 -13.62
C TYR A 78 12.58 19.26 -13.90
N LEU A 79 11.74 19.60 -12.93
CA LEU A 79 10.27 19.56 -13.05
C LEU A 79 9.71 20.61 -14.01
N GLN A 80 10.44 21.71 -14.25
CA GLN A 80 10.04 22.72 -15.23
C GLN A 80 10.13 22.17 -16.66
N GLU A 81 11.15 21.35 -16.93
CA GLU A 81 11.38 20.72 -18.23
C GLU A 81 10.66 19.36 -18.36
N ASN A 82 10.48 18.64 -17.23
CA ASN A 82 9.93 17.29 -17.17
C ASN A 82 8.68 17.29 -16.28
N LYS A 83 7.59 17.84 -16.79
CA LYS A 83 6.33 17.91 -16.05
C LYS A 83 5.75 16.51 -15.84
N VAL A 84 5.42 16.19 -14.59
CA VAL A 84 4.64 15.00 -14.24
C VAL A 84 3.20 15.21 -14.70
N THR A 85 2.81 14.51 -15.75
CA THR A 85 1.46 14.61 -16.36
C THR A 85 0.71 13.29 -16.38
N ASP A 86 1.40 12.19 -16.05
CA ASP A 86 0.86 10.84 -15.97
C ASP A 86 1.76 10.01 -15.02
N MET A 87 1.35 8.77 -14.72
CA MET A 87 2.18 7.80 -14.00
C MET A 87 3.40 7.41 -14.83
N GLN A 88 4.59 7.62 -14.27
CA GLN A 88 5.87 7.39 -14.95
C GLN A 88 6.65 6.28 -14.26
N GLU A 89 7.38 5.50 -15.07
CA GLU A 89 8.41 4.59 -14.54
C GLU A 89 9.71 5.35 -14.23
N GLY A 90 10.52 4.81 -13.33
CA GLY A 90 11.82 5.38 -12.96
C GLY A 90 11.89 5.86 -11.51
N GLY A 91 12.30 7.11 -11.31
CA GLY A 91 12.60 7.65 -9.98
C GLY A 91 13.86 7.07 -9.33
N THR A 92 14.05 7.38 -8.05
CA THR A 92 15.20 6.93 -7.22
C THR A 92 15.35 5.40 -7.23
N TRP A 93 14.21 4.70 -7.22
CA TRP A 93 14.13 3.27 -7.00
C TRP A 93 13.85 2.45 -8.27
N GLY A 94 13.73 3.07 -9.44
CA GLY A 94 13.47 2.37 -10.71
C GLY A 94 12.09 1.68 -10.73
N LEU A 95 11.09 2.33 -10.18
CA LEU A 95 9.73 1.81 -10.05
C LEU A 95 9.04 1.69 -11.40
N LYS A 96 8.11 0.73 -11.51
CA LYS A 96 7.15 0.68 -12.61
C LYS A 96 6.09 1.75 -12.40
N ALA A 97 5.51 2.25 -13.50
CA ALA A 97 4.41 3.21 -13.44
C ALA A 97 3.27 2.70 -12.52
N GLY A 98 2.89 3.53 -11.55
CA GLY A 98 1.83 3.24 -10.58
C GLY A 98 2.28 2.48 -9.33
N GLN A 99 3.55 2.12 -9.18
CA GLN A 99 4.08 1.62 -7.90
C GLN A 99 4.29 2.78 -6.93
N TRP A 100 3.74 2.63 -5.72
CA TRP A 100 3.83 3.56 -4.59
C TRP A 100 4.94 3.15 -3.59
N THR A 101 5.32 4.03 -2.68
CA THR A 101 6.46 3.90 -1.76
C THR A 101 6.04 3.59 -0.31
N ASP A 102 6.82 4.04 0.66
CA ASP A 102 6.62 3.87 2.09
C ASP A 102 5.35 4.57 2.59
N ASP A 103 5.01 5.76 2.07
CA ASP A 103 3.81 6.53 2.40
C ASP A 103 2.55 5.65 2.34
N THR A 104 2.33 5.00 1.20
CA THR A 104 1.18 4.10 1.02
C THR A 104 1.34 2.81 1.82
N SER A 105 2.55 2.25 1.90
CA SER A 105 2.80 1.00 2.64
C SER A 105 2.48 1.16 4.14
N MET A 106 2.89 2.29 4.74
CA MET A 106 2.61 2.64 6.12
C MET A 106 1.13 2.94 6.34
N ALA A 107 0.49 3.67 5.42
CA ALA A 107 -0.95 3.94 5.49
C ALA A 107 -1.78 2.64 5.47
N LEU A 108 -1.42 1.68 4.61
CA LEU A 108 -2.06 0.37 4.54
C LEU A 108 -1.83 -0.44 5.83
N CYS A 109 -0.62 -0.41 6.39
CA CYS A 109 -0.32 -1.08 7.65
C CYS A 109 -1.15 -0.52 8.82
N LEU A 110 -1.31 0.80 8.90
CA LEU A 110 -2.18 1.46 9.87
C LEU A 110 -3.65 1.05 9.66
N ALA A 111 -4.15 1.11 8.42
CA ALA A 111 -5.52 0.72 8.10
C ALA A 111 -5.82 -0.74 8.50
N ALA A 112 -4.90 -1.67 8.21
CA ALA A 112 -5.06 -3.07 8.62
C ALA A 112 -5.09 -3.24 10.15
N SER A 113 -4.25 -2.51 10.89
CA SER A 113 -4.31 -2.53 12.37
C SER A 113 -5.67 -2.03 12.87
N LEU A 114 -6.14 -0.87 12.38
CA LEU A 114 -7.43 -0.31 12.78
C LEU A 114 -8.60 -1.25 12.50
N ILE A 115 -8.60 -1.91 11.33
CA ILE A 115 -9.66 -2.87 10.96
C ILE A 115 -9.61 -4.11 11.85
N VAL A 116 -8.41 -4.69 12.06
CA VAL A 116 -8.27 -5.94 12.83
C VAL A 116 -8.51 -5.73 14.33
N LYS A 117 -8.15 -4.56 14.85
CA LYS A 117 -8.20 -4.26 16.28
C LYS A 117 -9.48 -3.56 16.70
N GLY A 118 -10.17 -2.89 15.76
CA GLY A 118 -11.33 -2.06 16.06
C GLY A 118 -10.99 -0.81 16.89
N CYS A 119 -9.70 -0.52 17.08
CA CYS A 119 -9.20 0.62 17.83
C CYS A 119 -7.75 0.94 17.42
N SER A 120 -7.23 2.07 17.90
CA SER A 120 -5.81 2.40 17.77
C SER A 120 -4.98 1.56 18.73
N ASP A 121 -4.32 0.52 18.21
CA ASP A 121 -3.37 -0.33 18.92
C ASP A 121 -1.97 -0.13 18.35
N SER A 122 -1.13 0.63 19.06
CA SER A 122 0.22 0.98 18.61
C SER A 122 1.15 -0.23 18.52
N TYR A 123 0.90 -1.29 19.28
CA TYR A 123 1.73 -2.50 19.23
C TYR A 123 1.44 -3.28 17.96
N ASP A 124 0.16 -3.53 17.63
CA ASP A 124 -0.22 -4.21 16.38
C ASP A 124 0.23 -3.40 15.15
N GLN A 125 0.05 -2.08 15.18
CA GLN A 125 0.52 -1.18 14.13
C GLN A 125 2.04 -1.31 13.91
N PHE A 126 2.83 -1.28 14.99
CA PHE A 126 4.29 -1.41 14.91
C PHE A 126 4.72 -2.78 14.41
N GLU A 127 4.05 -3.86 14.81
CA GLU A 127 4.33 -5.20 14.28
C GLU A 127 4.08 -5.29 12.78
N ARG A 128 3.06 -4.60 12.25
CA ARG A 128 2.81 -4.52 10.80
C ARG A 128 3.88 -3.73 10.07
N TYR A 129 4.32 -2.60 10.62
CA TYR A 129 5.45 -1.85 10.08
C TYR A 129 6.72 -2.69 10.04
N LYS A 130 6.98 -3.49 11.09
CA LYS A 130 8.09 -4.45 11.10
C LYS A 130 7.96 -5.51 10.01
N ARG A 131 6.75 -6.03 9.76
CA ARG A 131 6.49 -7.00 8.68
C ARG A 131 6.70 -6.36 7.31
N TRP A 132 6.30 -5.10 7.12
CA TRP A 132 6.63 -4.35 5.92
C TRP A 132 8.14 -4.25 5.75
N PHE A 133 8.84 -3.77 6.79
CA PHE A 133 10.29 -3.62 6.79
C PHE A 133 11.06 -4.90 6.48
N LYS A 134 10.67 -6.02 7.09
CA LYS A 134 11.38 -7.31 6.95
C LYS A 134 10.99 -8.10 5.71
N ASP A 135 9.69 -8.14 5.42
CA ASP A 135 9.11 -9.13 4.51
C ASP A 135 8.42 -8.48 3.29
N GLY A 136 8.39 -7.14 3.21
CA GLY A 136 7.70 -6.42 2.14
C GLY A 136 6.17 -6.47 2.25
N TYR A 137 5.62 -6.79 3.43
CA TYR A 137 4.18 -6.76 3.66
C TYR A 137 3.59 -5.39 3.28
N MET A 138 2.55 -5.39 2.42
CA MET A 138 1.91 -4.18 1.88
C MET A 138 2.79 -3.28 0.99
N SER A 139 3.92 -3.80 0.49
CA SER A 139 4.74 -3.12 -0.51
C SER A 139 4.22 -3.31 -1.94
N SER A 140 4.35 -2.28 -2.78
CA SER A 140 4.07 -2.33 -4.22
C SER A 140 5.08 -3.16 -5.03
N THR A 141 6.27 -3.42 -4.47
CA THR A 141 7.37 -4.16 -5.11
C THR A 141 7.62 -5.54 -4.50
N GLY A 142 6.93 -5.86 -3.39
CA GLY A 142 7.14 -7.10 -2.63
C GLY A 142 8.33 -7.05 -1.66
N THR A 143 9.01 -5.91 -1.53
CA THR A 143 10.12 -5.68 -0.58
C THR A 143 9.99 -4.30 0.07
N CYS A 144 10.56 -4.09 1.26
CA CYS A 144 10.68 -2.75 1.85
C CYS A 144 11.73 -1.93 1.09
N PHE A 145 11.40 -0.67 0.80
CA PHE A 145 12.28 0.36 0.27
C PHE A 145 11.76 1.73 0.70
N ASP A 146 12.55 2.78 0.49
CA ASP A 146 12.17 4.17 0.78
C ASP A 146 11.81 4.50 2.24
N ILE A 147 12.30 3.71 3.20
CA ILE A 147 12.11 4.01 4.62
C ILE A 147 12.97 5.22 5.04
N GLY A 148 12.34 6.21 5.67
CA GLY A 148 12.99 7.40 6.25
C GLY A 148 13.76 7.18 7.55
#